data_AF-A0A3B8J1C4-F1
#
_entry.id   AF-A0A3B8J1C4-F1
#
_cell.length_a   1.000
_cell.length_b   1.000
_cell.length_c   1.000
_cell.angle_alpha   90.00
_cell.angle_beta   90.00
_cell.angle_gamma   90.00
#
_symmetry.space_group_name_H-M   'P 1'
#
loop_
_entity.id
_entity.type
_entity.pdbx_description
1 polymer ?
#
loop_
_entity_poly.entity_id
_entity_poly.type
_entity_poly.pdbx_seq_one_letter_code
_entity_poly.pdbx_strand_id
1 'polypeptide(L)'
;MNTRLANIISLVFQPLLMPTFLFALLFWLAPSLMGAFPTPVRYQLVLVIFLLTFGIPVLSLLVFKSTGWISDLMLTNRKERVVPFIFIIIFYSISTYFLTSRLSALGLLVDMIYLTMGLLVASVIVTFWWKISIHSAGMAASAGFLWVLNFLYPGAGLYYPMLISIILTGATMTARLQLRVHTLGQVTAGALLGIAISVGGMLFLY
;
A
#
# COMPACT_ATOMS: atom_id res chain seq x y z
N MET A 1 16.64 12.91 -12.96
CA MET A 1 16.45 11.45 -13.00
C MET A 1 16.03 11.05 -14.40
N ASN A 2 16.63 10.00 -14.99
CA ASN A 2 16.23 9.50 -16.31
C ASN A 2 14.88 8.75 -16.24
N THR A 3 14.06 8.87 -17.29
CA THR A 3 12.79 8.16 -17.51
C THR A 3 12.85 6.65 -17.22
N ARG A 4 13.93 5.95 -17.60
CA ARG A 4 14.07 4.50 -17.33
C ARG A 4 14.07 4.21 -15.83
N LEU A 5 14.88 4.96 -15.07
CA LEU A 5 14.95 4.83 -13.61
C LEU A 5 13.61 5.20 -12.97
N ALA A 6 12.94 6.24 -13.48
CA ALA A 6 11.62 6.64 -12.99
C ALA A 6 10.58 5.52 -13.16
N ASN A 7 10.58 4.83 -14.31
CA ASN A 7 9.69 3.69 -14.56
C ASN A 7 9.99 2.51 -13.62
N ILE A 8 11.26 2.19 -13.39
CA ILE A 8 11.66 1.10 -12.47
C ILE A 8 11.21 1.39 -11.04
N ILE A 9 11.55 2.58 -10.51
CA ILE A 9 11.12 3.01 -9.17
C ILE A 9 9.61 2.87 -9.03
N SER A 10 8.89 3.29 -10.06
CA SER A 10 7.44 3.30 -10.04
C SER A 10 6.80 1.92 -10.13
N LEU A 11 7.43 1.00 -10.87
CA LEU A 11 6.99 -0.38 -10.98
C LEU A 11 7.22 -1.13 -9.67
N VAL A 12 8.39 -0.93 -9.05
CA VAL A 12 8.76 -1.56 -7.77
C VAL A 12 7.91 -0.98 -6.64
N PHE A 13 7.85 0.33 -6.52
CA PHE A 13 7.12 1.05 -5.48
C PHE A 13 5.66 1.37 -5.87
N GLN A 14 5.02 0.41 -6.52
CA GLN A 14 3.59 0.51 -6.82
C GLN A 14 2.74 0.20 -5.58
N PRO A 15 1.57 0.84 -5.42
CA PRO A 15 0.77 0.77 -4.19
C PRO A 15 0.39 -0.65 -3.78
N LEU A 16 0.09 -1.52 -4.75
CA LEU A 16 -0.35 -2.89 -4.52
C LEU A 16 0.71 -3.79 -3.86
N LEU A 17 2.01 -3.44 -4.01
CA LEU A 17 3.12 -4.15 -3.37
C LEU A 17 3.51 -3.58 -2.00
N MET A 18 3.04 -2.38 -1.65
CA MET A 18 3.44 -1.71 -0.41
C MET A 18 3.07 -2.50 0.85
N PRO A 19 1.86 -3.08 0.95
CA PRO A 19 1.54 -3.95 2.07
C PRO A 19 2.51 -5.13 2.15
N THR A 20 2.76 -5.82 1.03
CA THR A 20 3.70 -6.95 1.00
C THR A 20 5.07 -6.57 1.53
N PHE A 21 5.64 -5.45 1.07
CA PHE A 21 6.95 -4.99 1.53
C PHE A 21 6.96 -4.63 3.02
N LEU A 22 5.93 -3.92 3.49
CA LEU A 22 5.84 -3.51 4.89
C LEU A 22 5.68 -4.72 5.82
N PHE A 23 4.78 -5.65 5.51
CA PHE A 23 4.58 -6.88 6.29
C PHE A 23 5.81 -7.78 6.26
N ALA A 24 6.44 -7.96 5.09
CA ALA A 24 7.69 -8.73 5.00
C ALA A 24 8.82 -8.06 5.81
N LEU A 25 8.92 -6.74 5.81
CA LEU A 25 9.90 -6.05 6.62
C LEU A 25 9.67 -6.32 8.11
N LEU A 26 8.44 -6.16 8.59
CA LEU A 26 8.12 -6.34 10.02
C LEU A 26 8.24 -7.79 10.48
N PHE A 27 7.82 -8.78 9.69
CA PHE A 27 7.94 -10.19 10.07
C PHE A 27 9.41 -10.64 10.27
N TRP A 28 10.38 -10.00 9.61
CA TRP A 28 11.80 -10.36 9.73
C TRP A 28 12.58 -9.45 10.67
N LEU A 29 12.32 -8.14 10.65
CA LEU A 29 13.06 -7.18 11.49
C LEU A 29 12.44 -6.99 12.88
N ALA A 30 11.12 -7.10 13.00
CA ALA A 30 10.39 -6.90 14.25
C ALA A 30 9.40 -8.04 14.54
N PRO A 31 9.85 -9.31 14.56
CA PRO A 31 8.95 -10.47 14.70
C PRO A 31 8.16 -10.46 16.01
N SER A 32 8.70 -9.87 17.09
CA SER A 32 8.02 -9.72 18.37
C SER A 32 6.74 -8.88 18.27
N LEU A 33 6.72 -7.86 17.41
CA LEU A 33 5.54 -7.04 17.16
C LEU A 33 4.47 -7.76 16.33
N MET A 34 4.88 -8.80 15.60
CA MET A 34 4.05 -9.54 14.63
C MET A 34 3.56 -10.90 15.15
N GLY A 35 3.65 -11.15 16.46
CA GLY A 35 3.23 -12.42 17.08
C GLY A 35 4.28 -13.53 17.10
N ALA A 36 5.52 -13.23 16.71
CA ALA A 36 6.67 -14.14 16.75
C ALA A 36 6.48 -15.50 16.05
N PHE A 37 5.72 -15.52 14.94
CA PHE A 37 5.45 -16.73 14.17
C PHE A 37 6.71 -17.51 13.77
N PRO A 38 6.63 -18.85 13.63
CA PRO A 38 7.69 -19.64 12.99
C PRO A 38 7.97 -19.16 11.57
N THR A 39 9.22 -19.24 11.12
CA THR A 39 9.65 -18.80 9.78
C THR A 39 8.79 -19.34 8.63
N PRO A 40 8.39 -20.63 8.59
CA PRO A 40 7.51 -21.11 7.52
C PRO A 40 6.15 -20.38 7.47
N VAL A 41 5.59 -20.04 8.62
CA VAL A 41 4.31 -19.31 8.71
C VAL A 41 4.47 -17.86 8.23
N ARG A 42 5.61 -17.22 8.50
CA ARG A 42 5.90 -15.86 7.98
C ARG A 42 5.91 -15.82 6.46
N TYR A 43 6.54 -16.81 5.81
CA TYR A 43 6.51 -16.92 4.35
C TYR A 43 5.10 -17.12 3.81
N GLN A 44 4.30 -17.97 4.45
CA GLN A 44 2.91 -18.19 4.05
C GLN A 44 2.07 -16.92 4.20
N LEU A 45 2.20 -16.18 5.30
CA LEU A 45 1.48 -14.93 5.53
C LEU A 45 1.87 -13.85 4.51
N VAL A 46 3.17 -13.68 4.23
CA VAL A 46 3.62 -12.75 3.19
C VAL A 46 3.11 -13.16 1.81
N LEU A 47 3.12 -14.46 1.48
CA LEU A 47 2.59 -14.96 0.21
C LEU A 47 1.09 -14.67 0.10
N VAL A 48 0.32 -14.94 1.15
CA VAL A 48 -1.11 -14.63 1.19
C VAL A 48 -1.33 -13.13 1.01
N ILE A 49 -0.62 -12.28 1.74
CA ILE A 49 -0.71 -10.82 1.60
C ILE A 49 -0.37 -10.40 0.17
N PHE A 50 0.71 -10.91 -0.41
CA PHE A 50 1.09 -10.63 -1.81
C PHE A 50 0.01 -11.05 -2.81
N LEU A 51 -0.55 -12.25 -2.67
CA LEU A 51 -1.60 -12.73 -3.57
C LEU A 51 -2.86 -11.87 -3.44
N LEU A 52 -3.24 -11.48 -2.23
CA LEU A 52 -4.43 -10.65 -2.00
C LEU A 52 -4.21 -9.20 -2.45
N THR A 53 -3.04 -8.61 -2.19
CA THR A 53 -2.83 -7.18 -2.49
C THR A 53 -2.31 -6.92 -3.89
N PHE A 54 -1.56 -7.84 -4.49
CA PHE A 54 -0.97 -7.66 -5.81
C PHE A 54 -1.44 -8.71 -6.82
N GLY A 55 -1.30 -10.00 -6.50
CA GLY A 55 -1.55 -11.09 -7.45
C GLY A 55 -2.96 -11.07 -8.03
N ILE A 56 -3.97 -11.16 -7.18
CA ILE A 56 -5.39 -11.23 -7.56
C ILE A 56 -5.85 -9.94 -8.25
N PRO A 57 -5.55 -8.71 -7.75
CA PRO A 57 -5.90 -7.48 -8.45
C PRO A 57 -5.28 -7.36 -9.85
N VAL A 58 -4.02 -7.75 -10.03
CA VAL A 58 -3.39 -7.73 -11.36
C VAL A 58 -4.03 -8.76 -12.28
N LEU A 59 -4.26 -9.98 -11.79
CA LEU A 59 -4.96 -11.02 -12.55
C LEU A 59 -6.38 -10.57 -12.94
N SER A 60 -7.12 -9.90 -12.04
CA SER A 60 -8.45 -9.39 -12.37
C SER A 60 -8.43 -8.32 -13.46
N LEU A 61 -7.44 -7.42 -13.45
CA LEU A 61 -7.26 -6.43 -14.52
C LEU A 61 -6.95 -7.10 -15.87
N LEU A 62 -6.14 -8.17 -15.87
CA LEU A 62 -5.87 -8.95 -17.08
C LEU A 62 -7.14 -9.61 -17.63
N VAL A 63 -7.97 -10.19 -16.75
CA VAL A 63 -9.25 -10.80 -17.13
C VAL A 63 -10.22 -9.75 -17.68
N PHE A 64 -10.35 -8.58 -17.04
CA PHE A 64 -11.19 -7.50 -17.53
C PHE A 64 -10.74 -7.00 -18.91
N LYS A 65 -9.42 -6.97 -19.16
CA LYS A 65 -8.90 -6.61 -20.48
C LYS A 65 -9.22 -7.68 -21.52
N SER A 66 -8.99 -8.96 -21.22
CA SER A 66 -9.25 -10.04 -22.18
C SER A 66 -10.74 -10.21 -22.50
N THR A 67 -11.63 -9.79 -21.60
CA THR A 67 -13.08 -9.85 -21.78
C THR A 67 -13.69 -8.57 -22.34
N GLY A 68 -12.87 -7.55 -22.67
CA GLY A 68 -13.33 -6.31 -23.30
C GLY A 68 -13.99 -5.30 -22.35
N TRP A 69 -13.93 -5.52 -21.03
CA TRP A 69 -14.46 -4.56 -20.04
C TRP A 69 -13.58 -3.32 -19.90
N ILE A 70 -12.27 -3.46 -20.14
CA ILE A 70 -11.31 -2.36 -20.17
C ILE A 70 -10.45 -2.43 -21.44
N SER A 71 -10.09 -1.27 -21.98
CA SER A 71 -9.30 -1.11 -23.19
C SER A 71 -7.79 -1.28 -22.93
N ASP A 72 -7.32 -0.85 -21.77
CA ASP A 72 -5.91 -0.89 -21.39
C ASP A 72 -5.70 -1.10 -19.87
N LEU A 73 -4.56 -1.68 -19.50
CA LEU A 73 -4.25 -1.99 -18.09
C LEU A 73 -3.95 -0.74 -17.24
N MET A 74 -3.65 0.40 -17.87
CA MET A 74 -3.46 1.69 -17.20
C MET A 74 -4.79 2.41 -16.95
N LEU A 75 -5.92 1.81 -17.38
CA LEU A 75 -7.28 2.33 -17.21
C LEU A 75 -7.37 3.79 -17.67
N THR A 76 -6.94 4.08 -18.88
CA THR A 76 -6.85 5.47 -19.39
C THR A 76 -8.23 6.12 -19.43
N ASN A 77 -9.25 5.36 -19.82
CA ASN A 77 -10.64 5.80 -19.83
C ASN A 77 -11.25 5.78 -18.41
N ARG A 78 -11.80 6.92 -17.97
CA ARG A 78 -12.42 7.04 -16.64
C ARG A 78 -13.65 6.15 -16.45
N LYS A 79 -14.45 5.93 -17.50
CA LYS A 79 -15.67 5.11 -17.41
C LYS A 79 -15.35 3.64 -17.14
N GLU A 80 -14.22 3.16 -17.66
CA GLU A 80 -13.73 1.79 -17.49
C GLU A 80 -13.16 1.52 -16.09
N ARG A 81 -12.96 2.55 -15.24
CA ARG A 81 -12.40 2.40 -13.89
C ARG A 81 -13.39 1.90 -12.85
N VAL A 82 -14.69 2.14 -13.07
CA VAL A 82 -15.72 1.88 -12.06
C VAL A 82 -15.78 0.40 -11.70
N VAL A 83 -15.84 -0.48 -12.69
CA VAL A 83 -15.94 -1.93 -12.48
C VAL A 83 -14.68 -2.49 -11.79
N PRO A 84 -13.44 -2.23 -12.27
CA PRO A 84 -12.23 -2.64 -11.56
C PRO A 84 -12.13 -2.12 -10.13
N PHE A 85 -12.51 -0.86 -9.88
CA PHE A 85 -12.44 -0.29 -8.53
C PHE A 85 -13.46 -0.89 -7.57
N ILE A 86 -14.69 -1.12 -8.02
CA ILE A 86 -15.71 -1.81 -7.21
C ILE A 86 -15.24 -3.23 -6.88
N PHE A 87 -14.73 -3.96 -7.87
CA PHE A 87 -14.18 -5.30 -7.66
C PHE A 87 -13.06 -5.28 -6.62
N ILE A 88 -12.08 -4.38 -6.77
CA ILE A 88 -10.95 -4.26 -5.84
C ILE A 88 -11.44 -3.94 -4.42
N ILE A 89 -12.39 -3.01 -4.25
CA ILE A 89 -12.95 -2.65 -2.93
C ILE A 89 -13.64 -3.86 -2.29
N ILE A 90 -14.53 -4.55 -3.03
CA ILE A 90 -15.24 -5.71 -2.50
C ILE A 90 -14.25 -6.82 -2.13
N PHE A 91 -13.32 -7.12 -3.04
CA PHE A 91 -12.32 -8.16 -2.83
C PHE A 91 -11.43 -7.87 -1.62
N TYR A 92 -10.97 -6.63 -1.46
CA TYR A 92 -10.16 -6.24 -0.31
C TYR A 92 -10.96 -6.22 0.98
N SER A 93 -12.25 -5.85 0.97
CA SER A 93 -13.12 -5.92 2.14
C SER A 93 -13.28 -7.36 2.63
N ILE A 94 -13.55 -8.30 1.71
CA ILE A 94 -13.65 -9.74 2.02
C ILE A 94 -12.31 -10.28 2.53
N SER A 95 -11.21 -9.92 1.86
CA SER A 95 -9.86 -10.34 2.24
C SER A 95 -9.47 -9.83 3.62
N THR A 96 -9.79 -8.56 3.91
CA THR A 96 -9.59 -7.93 5.22
C THR A 96 -10.38 -8.68 6.28
N TYR A 97 -11.68 -8.88 6.09
CA TYR A 97 -12.53 -9.62 7.03
C TYR A 97 -12.00 -11.04 7.29
N PHE A 98 -11.60 -11.76 6.24
CA PHE A 98 -11.07 -13.12 6.39
C PHE A 98 -9.74 -13.14 7.15
N LEU A 99 -8.82 -12.22 6.84
CA LEU A 99 -7.54 -12.15 7.54
C LEU A 99 -7.71 -11.75 9.01
N THR A 100 -8.55 -10.75 9.29
CA THR A 100 -8.73 -10.24 10.66
C THR A 100 -9.52 -11.21 11.53
N SER A 101 -10.47 -11.96 10.98
CA SER A 101 -11.18 -13.02 11.72
C SER A 101 -10.27 -14.20 12.12
N ARG A 102 -9.21 -14.47 11.35
CA ARG A 102 -8.24 -15.54 11.64
C ARG A 102 -7.06 -15.09 12.51
N LEU A 103 -6.75 -13.80 12.49
CA LEU A 103 -5.58 -13.21 13.15
C LEU A 103 -5.97 -12.23 14.27
N SER A 104 -7.21 -12.30 14.75
CA SER A 104 -7.81 -11.35 15.71
C SER A 104 -7.03 -11.18 17.02
N ALA A 105 -6.25 -12.19 17.41
CA ALA A 105 -5.37 -12.12 18.59
C ALA A 105 -4.11 -11.24 18.37
N LEU A 106 -3.85 -10.76 17.15
CA LEU A 106 -2.67 -9.96 16.79
C LEU A 106 -3.08 -8.53 16.46
N GLY A 107 -3.26 -7.71 17.50
CA GLY A 107 -3.75 -6.33 17.39
C GLY A 107 -3.06 -5.53 16.29
N LEU A 108 -1.72 -5.40 16.35
CA LEU A 108 -0.98 -4.61 15.37
C LEU A 108 -1.14 -5.10 13.92
N LEU A 109 -1.14 -6.41 13.70
CA LEU A 109 -1.30 -6.97 12.36
C LEU A 109 -2.68 -6.61 11.80
N VAL A 110 -3.73 -6.73 12.62
CA VAL A 110 -5.11 -6.42 12.27
C VAL A 110 -5.27 -4.92 11.99
N ASP A 111 -4.71 -4.06 12.83
CA ASP A 111 -4.72 -2.60 12.67
C ASP A 111 -4.11 -2.18 11.33
N MET A 112 -2.95 -2.74 11.00
CA MET A 112 -2.27 -2.47 9.73
C MET A 112 -3.09 -2.89 8.52
N ILE A 113 -3.80 -4.02 8.57
CA ILE A 113 -4.68 -4.46 7.49
C ILE A 113 -5.84 -3.47 7.32
N TYR A 114 -6.50 -3.08 8.42
CA TYR A 114 -7.62 -2.13 8.36
C TYR A 114 -7.19 -0.77 7.83
N LEU A 115 -6.05 -0.25 8.28
CA LEU A 115 -5.54 1.05 7.82
C LEU A 115 -5.05 1.00 6.37
N THR A 116 -4.48 -0.12 5.91
CA THR A 116 -4.16 -0.34 4.48
C THR A 116 -5.43 -0.29 3.64
N MET A 117 -6.49 -0.95 4.10
CA MET A 117 -7.79 -0.94 3.42
C MET A 117 -8.41 0.47 3.44
N GLY A 118 -8.37 1.16 4.58
CA GLY A 118 -8.83 2.54 4.72
C GLY A 118 -8.11 3.49 3.75
N LEU A 119 -6.80 3.33 3.58
CA LEU A 119 -6.01 4.10 2.62
C LEU A 119 -6.45 3.85 1.17
N LEU A 120 -6.68 2.59 0.80
CA LEU A 120 -7.15 2.24 -0.53
C LEU A 120 -8.52 2.86 -0.82
N VAL A 121 -9.48 2.68 0.09
CA VAL A 121 -10.84 3.23 -0.04
C VAL A 121 -10.80 4.75 -0.12
N ALA A 122 -10.10 5.41 0.79
CA ALA A 122 -9.95 6.86 0.78
C ALA A 122 -9.29 7.34 -0.52
N SER A 123 -8.26 6.64 -1.00
CA SER A 123 -7.57 7.00 -2.24
C SER A 123 -8.47 6.88 -3.46
N VAL A 124 -9.29 5.84 -3.52
CA VAL A 124 -10.29 5.64 -4.59
C VAL A 124 -11.36 6.73 -4.53
N ILE A 125 -11.91 7.02 -3.34
CA ILE A 125 -12.90 8.08 -3.12
C ILE A 125 -12.35 9.42 -3.61
N VAL A 126 -11.17 9.83 -3.15
CA VAL A 126 -10.58 11.11 -3.55
C VAL A 126 -10.33 11.13 -5.06
N THR A 127 -9.86 10.02 -5.65
CA THR A 127 -9.59 9.90 -7.10
C THR A 127 -10.84 10.06 -7.97
N PHE A 128 -12.05 9.77 -7.46
CA PHE A 128 -13.28 10.07 -8.18
C PHE A 128 -13.47 11.57 -8.44
N TRP A 129 -13.10 12.41 -7.47
CA TRP A 129 -13.25 13.87 -7.55
C TRP A 129 -12.01 14.55 -8.13
N TRP A 130 -10.82 14.17 -7.66
CA TRP A 130 -9.56 14.77 -8.06
C TRP A 130 -8.44 13.72 -8.09
N LYS A 131 -7.71 13.66 -9.21
CA LYS A 131 -6.67 12.65 -9.45
C LYS A 131 -5.51 12.83 -8.47
N ILE A 132 -5.45 12.02 -7.42
CA ILE A 132 -4.29 11.98 -6.50
C ILE A 132 -3.27 10.92 -6.93
N SER A 133 -2.05 11.03 -6.41
CA SER A 133 -1.01 10.02 -6.63
C SER A 133 -1.08 8.91 -5.58
N ILE A 134 -1.68 7.77 -5.96
CA ILE A 134 -1.74 6.57 -5.10
C ILE A 134 -0.36 5.99 -4.76
N HIS A 135 0.65 6.18 -5.63
CA HIS A 135 2.03 5.78 -5.34
C HIS A 135 2.62 6.59 -4.19
N SER A 136 2.37 7.90 -4.19
CA SER A 136 2.81 8.79 -3.12
C SER A 136 2.08 8.45 -1.82
N ALA A 137 0.79 8.16 -1.89
CA ALA A 137 -0.02 7.74 -0.74
C ALA A 137 0.47 6.44 -0.11
N GLY A 138 0.69 5.38 -0.89
CA GLY A 138 1.17 4.09 -0.38
C GLY A 138 2.58 4.16 0.24
N MET A 139 3.49 4.88 -0.41
CA MET A 139 4.86 5.07 0.11
C MET A 139 4.88 5.89 1.40
N ALA A 140 4.18 7.03 1.41
CA ALA A 140 4.13 7.90 2.57
C ALA A 140 3.39 7.25 3.75
N ALA A 141 2.36 6.43 3.48
CA ALA A 141 1.72 5.62 4.52
C ALA A 141 2.67 4.58 5.11
N SER A 142 3.43 3.88 4.28
CA SER A 142 4.42 2.91 4.76
C SER A 142 5.50 3.57 5.63
N ALA A 143 5.98 4.75 5.22
CA ALA A 143 6.91 5.55 6.02
C ALA A 143 6.27 6.04 7.33
N GLY A 144 5.01 6.49 7.30
CA GLY A 144 4.24 6.90 8.48
C GLY A 144 4.05 5.76 9.48
N PHE A 145 3.74 4.55 9.01
CA PHE A 145 3.68 3.35 9.86
C PHE A 145 5.01 3.07 10.56
N LEU A 146 6.10 3.03 9.79
CA LEU A 146 7.43 2.77 10.35
C LEU A 146 7.84 3.85 11.34
N TRP A 147 7.44 5.11 11.10
CA TRP A 147 7.68 6.20 12.04
C TRP A 147 6.96 6.00 13.37
N VAL A 148 5.64 5.74 13.34
CA VAL A 148 4.87 5.51 14.58
C VAL A 148 5.35 4.26 15.31
N LEU A 149 5.61 3.17 14.60
CA LEU A 149 6.13 1.95 15.21
C LEU A 149 7.52 2.14 15.84
N ASN A 150 8.41 2.89 15.19
CA ASN A 150 9.71 3.22 15.78
C ASN A 150 9.57 4.10 17.02
N PHE A 151 8.56 4.97 17.07
CA PHE A 151 8.27 5.80 18.24
C PHE A 151 7.66 4.99 19.41
N LEU A 152 6.67 4.14 19.13
CA LEU A 152 5.99 3.32 20.14
C LEU A 152 6.87 2.19 20.69
N TYR A 153 7.75 1.63 19.84
CA TYR A 153 8.61 0.49 20.19
C TYR A 153 10.09 0.82 19.98
N PRO A 154 10.66 1.74 20.79
CA PRO A 154 12.08 2.07 20.70
C PRO A 154 12.92 0.83 21.00
N GLY A 155 13.71 0.38 20.01
CA GLY A 155 14.51 -0.85 20.10
C GLY A 155 14.06 -1.97 19.15
N ALA A 156 12.93 -1.84 18.46
CA ALA A 156 12.48 -2.80 17.45
C ALA A 156 13.31 -2.80 16.14
N GLY A 157 14.41 -2.02 16.07
CA GLY A 157 15.29 -1.95 14.90
C GLY A 157 14.70 -1.21 13.69
N LEU A 158 13.63 -0.43 13.88
CA LEU A 158 12.88 0.21 12.78
C LEU A 158 13.43 1.56 12.32
N TYR A 159 14.43 2.13 13.01
CA TYR A 159 14.98 3.45 12.70
C TYR A 159 15.54 3.56 11.27
N TYR A 160 16.42 2.63 10.87
CA TYR A 160 16.98 2.64 9.51
C TYR A 160 15.92 2.30 8.43
N PRO A 161 15.07 1.28 8.60
CA PRO A 161 13.92 1.06 7.72
C PRO A 161 13.05 2.30 7.51
N MET A 162 12.75 3.03 8.58
CA MET A 162 11.98 4.27 8.54
C MET A 162 12.70 5.33 7.68
N LEU A 163 13.98 5.61 7.93
CA LEU A 163 14.74 6.57 7.12
C LEU A 163 14.80 6.19 5.64
N ILE A 164 15.05 4.91 5.33
CA ILE A 164 15.07 4.40 3.96
C ILE A 164 13.69 4.60 3.31
N SER A 165 12.60 4.30 4.01
CA SER A 165 11.25 4.47 3.48
C SER A 165 10.92 5.93 3.15
N ILE A 166 11.40 6.91 3.95
CA ILE A 166 11.24 8.34 3.68
C ILE A 166 11.99 8.74 2.41
N ILE A 167 13.24 8.27 2.24
CA ILE A 167 14.03 8.54 1.03
C ILE A 167 13.35 7.94 -0.20
N LEU A 168 12.89 6.68 -0.11
CA LEU A 168 12.19 6.01 -1.20
C LEU A 168 10.85 6.68 -1.52
N THR A 169 10.18 7.29 -0.53
CA THR A 169 8.96 8.08 -0.74
C THR A 169 9.28 9.30 -1.60
N GLY A 170 10.33 10.08 -1.25
CA GLY A 170 10.79 11.21 -2.07
C GLY A 170 11.22 10.81 -3.47
N ALA A 171 11.92 9.67 -3.62
CA ALA A 171 12.30 9.12 -4.92
C ALA A 171 11.07 8.74 -5.77
N THR A 172 10.07 8.10 -5.16
CA THR A 172 8.82 7.73 -5.82
C THR A 172 8.03 8.96 -6.25
N MET A 173 7.86 9.94 -5.37
CA MET A 173 7.22 11.23 -5.68
C MET A 173 7.91 11.91 -6.87
N THR A 174 9.24 11.96 -6.86
CA THR A 174 10.05 12.50 -7.96
C THR A 174 9.83 11.73 -9.26
N ALA A 175 9.70 10.39 -9.20
CA ALA A 175 9.43 9.56 -10.38
C ALA A 175 8.08 9.84 -11.02
N ARG A 176 7.04 10.07 -10.21
CA ARG A 176 5.71 10.45 -10.71
C ARG A 176 5.72 11.80 -11.42
N LEU A 177 6.48 12.77 -10.90
CA LEU A 177 6.64 14.09 -11.51
C LEU A 177 7.47 14.02 -12.81
N GLN A 178 8.58 13.28 -12.80
CA GLN A 178 9.46 13.12 -13.97
C GLN A 178 8.77 12.43 -15.15
N LEU A 179 7.89 11.45 -14.85
CA LEU A 179 7.07 10.78 -15.87
C LEU A 179 5.87 11.62 -16.33
N ARG A 180 5.69 12.83 -15.78
CA ARG A 180 4.60 13.76 -16.12
C ARG A 180 3.20 13.16 -15.99
N VAL A 181 3.06 12.12 -15.18
CA VAL A 181 1.77 11.45 -14.92
C VAL A 181 0.96 12.15 -13.82
N HIS A 182 1.62 12.96 -12.98
CA HIS A 182 1.02 13.73 -11.90
C HIS A 182 1.66 15.12 -11.74
N THR A 183 0.92 16.05 -11.15
CA THR A 183 1.42 17.37 -10.74
C THR A 183 1.94 17.35 -9.29
N LEU A 184 2.68 18.38 -8.88
CA LEU A 184 3.17 18.51 -7.50
C LEU A 184 2.04 18.41 -6.48
N GLY A 185 0.93 19.14 -6.70
CA GLY A 185 -0.24 19.09 -5.82
C GLY A 185 -0.86 17.69 -5.68
N GLN A 186 -0.86 16.89 -6.74
CA GLN A 186 -1.42 15.53 -6.70
C GLN A 186 -0.52 14.55 -5.94
N VAL A 187 0.80 14.75 -6.05
CA VAL A 187 1.83 13.96 -5.37
C VAL A 187 1.87 14.32 -3.88
N THR A 188 1.82 15.61 -3.53
CA THR A 188 1.77 16.06 -2.14
C THR A 188 0.47 15.68 -1.45
N ALA A 189 -0.69 15.85 -2.11
CA ALA A 189 -1.97 15.43 -1.56
C ALA A 189 -2.03 13.91 -1.32
N GLY A 190 -1.46 13.11 -2.24
CA GLY A 190 -1.31 11.67 -2.05
C GLY A 190 -0.48 11.36 -0.81
N ALA A 191 0.70 11.97 -0.67
CA ALA A 191 1.57 11.75 0.48
C ALA A 191 0.91 12.15 1.81
N LEU A 192 0.24 13.31 1.85
CA LEU A 192 -0.49 13.78 3.03
C LEU A 192 -1.62 12.84 3.41
N LEU A 193 -2.40 12.33 2.44
CA LEU A 193 -3.44 11.34 2.70
C LEU A 193 -2.85 10.06 3.30
N GLY A 194 -1.74 9.57 2.74
CA GLY A 194 -1.03 8.40 3.24
C GLY A 194 -0.55 8.56 4.69
N ILE A 195 0.07 9.70 4.99
CA ILE A 195 0.51 10.04 6.35
C ILE A 195 -0.69 10.17 7.28
N ALA A 196 -1.74 10.91 6.89
CA ALA A 196 -2.91 11.12 7.74
C ALA A 196 -3.58 9.80 8.14
N ILE A 197 -3.73 8.85 7.21
CA ILE A 197 -4.36 7.57 7.50
C ILE A 197 -3.43 6.66 8.32
N SER A 198 -2.16 6.54 7.95
CA SER A 198 -1.21 5.68 8.69
C SER A 198 -0.92 6.23 10.09
N VAL A 199 -0.46 7.46 10.19
CA VAL A 199 -0.08 8.09 11.45
C VAL A 199 -1.31 8.38 12.30
N GLY A 200 -2.33 9.05 11.73
CA GLY A 200 -3.54 9.39 12.48
C GLY A 200 -4.31 8.15 12.92
N GLY A 201 -4.36 7.11 12.08
CA GLY A 201 -4.94 5.82 12.43
C GLY A 201 -4.20 5.11 13.55
N MET A 202 -2.86 5.05 13.48
CA MET A 202 -2.06 4.43 14.54
C MET A 202 -2.15 5.21 15.85
N LEU A 203 -2.09 6.55 15.83
CA LEU A 203 -2.24 7.37 17.05
C LEU A 203 -3.64 7.32 17.67
N PHE A 204 -4.66 6.93 16.90
CA PHE A 204 -6.00 6.72 17.43
C PHE A 204 -6.14 5.36 18.12
N LEU A 205 -5.37 4.36 17.67
CA LEU A 205 -5.44 2.98 18.15
C LEU A 205 -4.51 2.70 19.35
N TYR A 206 -3.49 3.53 19.58
CA TYR A 206 -2.45 3.38 20.61
C TYR A 206 -2.30 4.68 21.42
#